data_AF-A0A1N6EDQ0-F1
#
_entry.id   AF-A0A1N6EDQ0-F1
#
_cell.length_a   1.000
_cell.length_b   1.000
_cell.length_c   1.000
_cell.angle_alpha   90.00
_cell.angle_beta   90.00
_cell.angle_gamma   90.00
#
_symmetry.space_group_name_H-M   'P 1'
#
loop_
_entity.id
_entity.type
_entity.pdbx_description
1 polymer ?
#
loop_
_entity_poly.entity_id
_entity_poly.type
_entity_poly.pdbx_seq_one_letter_code
_entity_poly.pdbx_strand_id
1 'polypeptide(L)'
;MKKPILCLLLASLAIFNSCTSENAVVTNPETFKSPEMENFAKAFKNLNNPENKPNEEERKNGSTELSDRRKKTLIPASLELIKSTGVTDQEIAQKTRGDMSAIIVWAIQINNNKTSEIKNKVQSEN
;
A
#
# COMPACT_ATOMS: atom_id res chain seq x y z
N MET A 1 19.43 66.11 -37.81
CA MET A 1 20.57 65.16 -37.71
C MET A 1 20.20 63.90 -38.49
N LYS A 2 21.13 63.27 -39.22
CA LYS A 2 20.82 62.25 -40.25
C LYS A 2 21.28 60.85 -39.79
N LYS A 3 20.47 59.81 -40.03
CA LYS A 3 20.81 58.39 -39.82
C LYS A 3 21.86 57.93 -40.86
N PRO A 4 22.72 56.95 -40.54
CA PRO A 4 22.49 55.55 -40.92
C PRO A 4 22.68 54.62 -39.68
N ILE A 5 22.91 53.29 -39.69
CA ILE A 5 23.16 52.23 -40.69
C ILE A 5 22.23 51.02 -40.42
N LEU A 6 22.02 50.15 -41.41
CA LEU A 6 21.41 48.81 -41.32
C LEU A 6 22.46 47.76 -41.76
N CYS A 7 22.62 46.65 -41.01
CA CYS A 7 23.30 45.37 -41.33
C CYS A 7 23.72 44.66 -40.01
N LEU A 8 23.91 43.34 -39.89
CA LEU A 8 23.43 42.15 -40.64
C LEU A 8 23.77 40.92 -39.75
N LEU A 9 22.96 39.85 -39.83
CA LEU A 9 23.27 38.43 -39.48
C LEU A 9 24.28 38.09 -38.36
N LEU A 10 23.82 37.31 -37.38
CA LEU A 10 24.60 36.18 -36.84
C LEU A 10 23.66 35.06 -36.38
N ALA A 11 23.59 34.00 -37.18
CA ALA A 11 22.87 32.77 -36.85
C ALA A 11 23.85 31.81 -36.17
N SER A 12 23.72 31.60 -34.86
CA SER A 12 24.48 30.59 -34.13
C SER A 12 23.91 30.34 -32.73
N LEU A 13 22.93 29.44 -32.63
CA LEU A 13 23.05 28.17 -31.89
C LEU A 13 21.70 27.45 -31.93
N ALA A 14 21.61 26.44 -32.80
CA ALA A 14 20.70 25.33 -32.55
C ALA A 14 21.21 24.52 -31.35
N ILE A 15 20.39 23.57 -30.88
CA ILE A 15 20.76 22.58 -29.85
C ILE A 15 20.82 23.15 -28.43
N PHE A 16 19.67 23.58 -27.91
CA PHE A 16 19.30 23.10 -26.57
C PHE A 16 18.49 21.84 -26.74
N ASN A 17 19.14 20.72 -26.43
CA ASN A 17 18.63 19.37 -26.60
C ASN A 17 17.26 19.20 -25.94
N SER A 18 16.40 18.39 -26.57
CA SER A 18 15.30 17.74 -25.85
C SER A 18 15.87 16.96 -24.67
N CYS A 19 15.70 17.48 -23.46
CA CYS A 19 15.68 16.65 -22.26
C CYS A 19 14.34 15.92 -22.15
N THR A 20 13.92 15.25 -23.24
CA THR A 20 13.07 14.07 -23.15
C THR A 20 13.96 12.93 -22.69
N SER A 21 14.42 13.02 -21.44
CA SER A 21 14.78 11.81 -20.73
C SER A 21 13.48 11.06 -20.50
N GLU A 22 13.11 10.22 -21.45
CA GLU A 22 12.24 9.06 -21.25
C GLU A 22 12.97 8.06 -20.34
N ASN A 23 13.33 8.53 -19.14
CA ASN A 23 13.41 7.68 -17.98
C ASN A 23 11.97 7.24 -17.76
N ALA A 24 11.59 6.12 -18.37
CA ALA A 24 10.52 5.29 -17.87
C ALA A 24 10.91 4.97 -16.43
N VAL A 25 10.40 5.78 -15.49
CA VAL A 25 10.53 5.53 -14.07
C VAL A 25 9.87 4.18 -13.89
N VAL A 26 10.67 3.16 -13.59
CA VAL A 26 10.14 1.83 -13.31
C VAL A 26 9.45 1.94 -11.95
N THR A 27 8.20 2.37 -11.99
CA THR A 27 7.36 2.66 -10.84
C THR A 27 7.08 1.36 -10.10
N ASN A 28 7.94 1.07 -9.12
CA ASN A 28 7.86 -0.14 -8.32
C ASN A 28 6.63 -0.05 -7.41
N PRO A 29 5.61 -0.92 -7.53
CA PRO A 29 4.41 -0.87 -6.70
C PRO A 29 4.70 -1.02 -5.19
N GLU A 30 5.85 -1.59 -4.82
CA GLU A 30 6.25 -1.68 -3.40
C GLU A 30 6.50 -0.29 -2.78
N THR A 31 6.95 0.72 -3.54
CA THR A 31 7.25 2.06 -2.99
C THR A 31 6.01 2.88 -2.60
N PHE A 32 4.81 2.38 -2.92
CA PHE A 32 3.53 3.03 -2.57
C PHE A 32 2.81 2.35 -1.41
N LYS A 33 3.31 1.21 -0.90
CA LYS A 33 2.73 0.56 0.27
C LYS A 33 3.02 1.38 1.52
N SER A 34 2.03 1.50 2.40
CA SER A 34 2.24 2.13 3.71
C SER A 34 2.85 1.12 4.70
N PRO A 35 3.59 1.58 5.73
CA PRO A 35 4.17 0.69 6.74
C PRO A 35 3.14 -0.24 7.42
N GLU A 36 1.89 0.20 7.55
CA GLU A 36 0.81 -0.60 8.14
C GLU A 36 0.37 -1.74 7.20
N MET A 37 0.44 -1.56 5.87
CA MET A 37 0.23 -2.65 4.90
C MET A 37 1.35 -3.70 4.99
N GLU A 38 2.60 -3.27 5.18
CA GLU A 38 3.74 -4.17 5.37
C GLU A 38 3.64 -4.93 6.70
N ASN A 39 3.32 -4.24 7.80
CA ASN A 39 3.09 -4.84 9.11
C ASN A 39 1.95 -5.85 9.08
N PHE A 40 0.83 -5.52 8.41
CA PHE A 40 -0.29 -6.41 8.20
C PHE A 40 0.10 -7.66 7.39
N ALA A 41 0.81 -7.50 6.27
CA ALA A 41 1.32 -8.62 5.49
C ALA A 41 2.33 -9.49 6.28
N LYS A 42 3.15 -8.87 7.13
CA LYS A 42 4.09 -9.57 8.03
C LYS A 42 3.36 -10.37 9.11
N ALA A 43 2.28 -9.83 9.69
CA ALA A 43 1.45 -10.56 10.66
C ALA A 43 0.84 -11.84 10.05
N PHE A 44 0.36 -11.77 8.81
CA PHE A 44 -0.11 -12.96 8.07
C PHE A 44 1.01 -13.96 7.78
N LYS A 45 2.21 -13.51 7.39
CA LYS A 45 3.37 -14.40 7.20
C LYS A 45 3.73 -15.13 8.49
N ASN A 46 3.72 -14.44 9.63
CA ASN A 46 4.03 -14.99 10.95
C ASN A 46 3.08 -16.13 11.39
N LEU A 47 1.85 -16.24 10.84
CA LEU A 47 0.94 -17.38 11.10
C LEU A 47 1.52 -18.74 10.66
N ASN A 48 2.52 -18.73 9.80
CA ASN A 48 3.20 -19.92 9.29
C ASN A 48 4.42 -20.33 10.14
N ASN A 49 4.86 -19.48 11.07
CA ASN A 49 5.94 -19.82 12.00
C ASN A 49 5.50 -20.97 12.92
N PRO A 50 6.41 -21.86 13.36
CA PRO A 50 6.08 -23.03 14.17
C PRO A 50 5.20 -22.74 15.39
N GLU A 51 5.46 -21.66 16.11
CA GLU A 51 4.73 -21.22 17.31
C GLU A 51 3.28 -20.75 17.02
N ASN A 52 3.02 -20.30 15.80
CA ASN A 52 1.71 -19.78 15.37
C ASN A 52 0.93 -20.76 14.48
N LYS A 53 1.49 -21.96 14.19
CA LYS A 53 0.75 -23.05 13.53
C LYS A 53 -0.38 -23.58 14.42
N PRO A 54 -1.41 -24.22 13.84
CA PRO A 54 -2.43 -24.94 14.60
C PRO A 54 -1.82 -25.97 15.55
N ASN A 55 -2.16 -25.90 16.84
CA ASN A 55 -1.84 -26.92 17.83
C ASN A 55 -2.73 -28.17 17.65
N GLU A 56 -2.55 -29.21 18.47
CA GLU A 56 -3.27 -30.47 18.30
C GLU A 56 -4.80 -30.33 18.49
N GLU A 57 -5.25 -29.50 19.43
CA GLU A 57 -6.68 -29.23 19.68
C GLU A 57 -7.30 -28.44 18.53
N GLU A 58 -6.59 -27.40 18.07
CA GLU A 58 -6.96 -26.58 16.91
C GLU A 58 -7.01 -27.41 15.61
N ARG A 59 -6.20 -28.47 15.48
CA ARG A 59 -6.30 -29.43 14.36
C ARG A 59 -7.46 -30.42 14.50
N LYS A 60 -7.76 -30.85 15.74
CA LYS A 60 -8.85 -31.81 16.02
C LYS A 60 -10.25 -31.20 15.86
N ASN A 61 -10.41 -29.89 15.97
CA ASN A 61 -11.71 -29.24 15.83
C ASN A 61 -12.28 -29.25 14.39
N GLY A 62 -11.47 -29.55 13.38
CA GLY A 62 -11.89 -29.67 11.98
C GLY A 62 -12.32 -28.36 11.29
N SER A 63 -12.18 -27.21 11.95
CA SER A 63 -12.56 -25.91 11.41
C SER A 63 -11.58 -25.42 10.33
N THR A 64 -12.14 -24.79 9.30
CA THR A 64 -11.36 -24.04 8.30
C THR A 64 -11.04 -22.61 8.76
N GLU A 65 -11.67 -22.13 9.83
CA GLU A 65 -11.39 -20.81 10.41
C GLU A 65 -10.12 -20.84 11.27
N LEU A 66 -9.43 -19.69 11.38
CA LEU A 66 -8.39 -19.50 12.38
C LEU A 66 -8.97 -19.68 13.79
N SER A 67 -8.22 -20.30 14.69
CA SER A 67 -8.57 -20.31 16.11
C SER A 67 -8.46 -18.90 16.72
N ASP A 68 -9.15 -18.65 17.83
CA ASP A 68 -9.08 -17.36 18.52
C ASP A 68 -7.67 -16.95 18.94
N ARG A 69 -6.81 -17.92 19.28
CA ARG A 69 -5.38 -17.68 19.54
C ARG A 69 -4.68 -17.11 18.29
N ARG A 70 -4.94 -17.70 17.12
CA ARG A 70 -4.35 -17.28 15.84
C ARG A 70 -5.01 -16.02 15.26
N LYS A 71 -6.28 -15.74 15.59
CA LYS A 71 -6.91 -14.44 15.33
C LYS A 71 -6.22 -13.33 16.13
N LYS A 72 -5.99 -13.54 17.44
CA LYS A 72 -5.35 -12.55 18.33
C LYS A 72 -3.99 -12.05 17.84
N THR A 73 -3.18 -12.89 17.19
CA THR A 73 -1.87 -12.45 16.63
C THR A 73 -2.00 -11.50 15.43
N LEU A 74 -3.16 -11.46 14.77
CA LEU A 74 -3.46 -10.54 13.67
C LEU A 74 -4.10 -9.22 14.13
N ILE A 75 -4.74 -9.19 15.30
CA ILE A 75 -5.54 -8.03 15.74
C ILE A 75 -4.74 -6.72 15.81
N PRO A 76 -3.52 -6.66 16.38
CA PRO A 76 -2.76 -5.40 16.45
C PRO A 76 -2.53 -4.77 15.06
N ALA A 77 -1.96 -5.54 14.13
CA ALA A 77 -1.68 -5.07 12.77
C ALA A 77 -2.98 -4.79 11.97
N SER A 78 -4.07 -5.51 12.24
CA SER A 78 -5.38 -5.24 11.63
C SER A 78 -5.94 -3.89 12.09
N LEU A 79 -5.85 -3.59 13.39
CA LEU A 79 -6.29 -2.32 13.96
C LEU A 79 -5.42 -1.15 13.48
N GLU A 80 -4.09 -1.31 13.44
CA GLU A 80 -3.16 -0.33 12.85
C GLU A 80 -3.54 0.01 11.40
N LEU A 81 -3.75 -1.01 10.55
CA LEU A 81 -4.14 -0.80 9.16
C LEU A 81 -5.51 -0.11 9.03
N ILE A 82 -6.50 -0.46 9.87
CA ILE A 82 -7.80 0.24 9.86
C ILE A 82 -7.61 1.70 10.27
N LYS A 83 -6.90 1.99 11.37
CA LYS A 83 -6.64 3.35 11.85
C LYS A 83 -5.83 4.20 10.86
N SER A 84 -4.97 3.59 10.04
CA SER A 84 -4.25 4.27 8.94
C SER A 84 -5.17 4.89 7.88
N THR A 85 -6.47 4.58 7.89
CA THR A 85 -7.47 5.19 7.01
C THR A 85 -8.22 6.37 7.63
N GLY A 86 -7.86 6.78 8.85
CA GLY A 86 -8.52 7.85 9.62
C GLY A 86 -9.68 7.38 10.51
N VAL A 87 -10.01 6.09 10.48
CA VAL A 87 -11.08 5.48 11.28
C VAL A 87 -10.72 5.47 12.78
N THR A 88 -11.65 5.88 13.62
CA THR A 88 -11.51 5.93 15.09
C THR A 88 -11.80 4.60 15.78
N ASP A 89 -11.31 4.43 17.01
CA ASP A 89 -11.64 3.26 17.86
C ASP A 89 -13.14 3.09 18.11
N GLN A 90 -13.90 4.19 18.17
CA GLN A 90 -15.35 4.15 18.34
C GLN A 90 -16.05 3.57 17.11
N GLU A 91 -15.66 3.98 15.91
CA GLU A 91 -16.19 3.43 14.65
C GLU A 91 -15.81 1.95 14.48
N ILE A 92 -14.59 1.57 14.90
CA ILE A 92 -14.17 0.16 14.95
C ILE A 92 -15.10 -0.63 15.86
N ALA A 93 -15.28 -0.19 17.11
CA ALA A 93 -16.15 -0.87 18.07
C ALA A 93 -17.61 -0.95 17.59
N GLN A 94 -18.14 0.10 16.97
CA GLN A 94 -19.51 0.10 16.42
C GLN A 94 -19.68 -0.86 15.25
N LYS A 95 -18.73 -0.90 14.31
CA LYS A 95 -18.83 -1.71 13.09
C LYS A 95 -18.52 -3.18 13.32
N THR A 96 -17.52 -3.51 14.16
CA THR A 96 -17.10 -4.90 14.40
C THR A 96 -17.72 -5.50 15.65
N ARG A 97 -18.27 -4.68 16.57
CA ARG A 97 -18.78 -5.10 17.89
C ARG A 97 -17.72 -5.84 18.74
N GLY A 98 -16.44 -5.59 18.46
CA GLY A 98 -15.31 -6.29 19.09
C GLY A 98 -15.03 -7.68 18.52
N ASP A 99 -15.76 -8.14 17.50
CA ASP A 99 -15.48 -9.43 16.89
C ASP A 99 -14.15 -9.43 16.13
N MET A 100 -13.31 -10.40 16.46
CA MET A 100 -11.97 -10.52 15.91
C MET A 100 -11.99 -10.84 14.42
N SER A 101 -12.92 -11.69 13.97
CA SER A 101 -13.03 -12.05 12.55
C SER A 101 -13.48 -10.84 11.73
N ALA A 102 -14.44 -10.05 12.20
CA ALA A 102 -14.87 -8.80 11.57
C ALA A 102 -13.76 -7.74 11.49
N ILE A 103 -12.93 -7.60 12.54
CA ILE A 103 -11.74 -6.72 12.51
C ILE A 103 -10.77 -7.18 11.41
N ILE A 104 -10.43 -8.46 11.38
CA ILE A 104 -9.47 -9.02 10.41
C ILE A 104 -10.02 -8.89 8.97
N VAL A 105 -11.29 -9.24 8.74
CA VAL A 105 -11.94 -9.13 7.43
C VAL A 105 -11.98 -7.69 6.91
N TRP A 106 -12.26 -6.71 7.77
CA TRP A 106 -12.25 -5.30 7.36
C TRP A 106 -10.82 -4.82 7.03
N ALA A 107 -9.81 -5.23 7.80
CA ALA A 107 -8.42 -4.94 7.47
C ALA A 107 -7.99 -5.57 6.12
N ILE A 108 -8.43 -6.80 5.81
CA ILE A 108 -8.23 -7.44 4.49
C ILE A 108 -8.88 -6.59 3.38
N GLN A 109 -10.11 -6.12 3.57
CA GLN A 109 -10.81 -5.27 2.58
C GLN A 109 -10.03 -3.97 2.32
N ILE A 110 -9.55 -3.29 3.37
CA ILE A 110 -8.72 -2.08 3.24
C ILE A 110 -7.41 -2.39 2.51
N ASN A 111 -6.73 -3.48 2.86
CA ASN A 111 -5.48 -3.87 2.20
C ASN A 111 -5.69 -4.12 0.70
N ASN A 112 -6.77 -4.80 0.33
CA ASN A 112 -7.09 -5.12 -1.06
C ASN A 112 -7.47 -3.86 -1.87
N ASN A 113 -8.21 -2.92 -1.27
CA ASN A 113 -8.53 -1.64 -1.88
C ASN A 113 -7.26 -0.81 -2.11
N LYS A 114 -6.43 -0.59 -1.08
CA LYS A 114 -5.15 0.12 -1.19
C LYS A 114 -4.22 -0.52 -2.23
N THR A 115 -4.13 -1.85 -2.27
CA THR A 115 -3.34 -2.58 -3.28
C THR A 115 -3.85 -2.33 -4.71
N SER A 116 -5.17 -2.22 -4.88
CA SER A 116 -5.81 -1.96 -6.18
C SER A 116 -5.60 -0.50 -6.62
N GLU A 117 -5.69 0.45 -5.69
CA GLU A 117 -5.38 1.87 -5.91
C GLU A 117 -3.91 2.05 -6.33
N ILE A 118 -2.97 1.40 -5.63
CA ILE A 118 -1.55 1.37 -5.99
C ILE A 118 -1.37 0.84 -7.42
N LYS A 119 -1.95 -0.32 -7.75
CA LYS A 119 -1.87 -0.91 -9.09
C LYS A 119 -2.37 0.06 -10.16
N ASN A 120 -3.54 0.68 -9.94
CA ASN A 120 -4.12 1.63 -10.88
C ASN A 120 -3.22 2.87 -11.06
N LYS A 121 -2.63 3.38 -9.97
CA LYS A 121 -1.68 4.50 -10.02
C LYS A 121 -0.43 4.15 -10.83
N VAL A 122 0.18 2.99 -10.57
CA VAL A 122 1.32 2.49 -11.37
C VAL A 122 0.93 2.36 -12.85
N GLN A 123 -0.28 1.88 -13.16
CA GLN A 123 -0.76 1.79 -14.54
C GLN A 123 -1.07 3.15 -15.20
N SER A 124 -1.32 4.21 -14.44
CA SER A 124 -1.50 5.57 -14.96
C SER A 124 -0.20 6.38 -15.09
N GLU A 125 0.89 5.88 -14.52
CA GLU A 125 2.24 6.48 -14.58
C GLU A 125 3.14 5.81 -15.66
N ASN A 126 2.63 4.79 -16.37
CA ASN A 126 3.27 4.11 -17.51
C ASN A 126 2.49 4.33 -18.80
#